data_AF-A0A954L4M3-F1
#
_entry.id   AF-A0A954L4M3-F1
#
_cell.length_a   1.000
_cell.length_b   1.000
_cell.length_c   1.000
_cell.angle_alpha   90.00
_cell.angle_beta   90.00
_cell.angle_gamma   90.00
#
_symmetry.space_group_name_H-M   'P 1'
#
loop_
_entity.id
_entity.type
_entity.pdbx_description
1 polymer ?
#
loop_
_entity_poly.entity_id
_entity_poly.type
_entity_poly.pdbx_seq_one_letter_code
_entity_poly.pdbx_strand_id
1 'polypeptide(L)'
;MSPLAQSSHTAASMQPIITVQQHILQEQKRFPGASGEFSWLLSGITMATKMIQAQVRRAGLSGILGAQGEMNVQGEVQQKLDVYSNEVLAHCLSVRESIGVLASEENEQPMLVHKGSENANYAVVFDPLDGSSNIDVNVSVGTTFSILRRPEGAGLDDPEKWLLQPGSKQIAAGYVVYGSSTILVYSVGNGVHGFTLDPSIGAFILSHPNIKMPDQGPYYSVNEAYLDTFPARYGEYVQRLRSGVLGKKYASRYIGSMVADVHRTLLKGGVFLYPPTDSHPSGKLRLMYEANPIAFLVEQAGGTSIDGERRILDIVPESIHQRTPLVVGSRIELADFERFVSSPKRK
;
A
#
# COMPACT_ATOMS: atom_id res chain seq x y z
N MET A 1 29.20 56.89 4.24
CA MET A 1 29.69 55.68 4.94
C MET A 1 28.58 55.20 5.87
N SER A 2 27.78 54.23 5.43
CA SER A 2 26.82 53.52 6.29
C SER A 2 27.43 52.17 6.68
N PRO A 3 27.33 51.71 7.94
CA PRO A 3 27.91 50.44 8.33
C PRO A 3 27.08 49.28 7.77
N LEU A 4 27.77 48.30 7.19
CA LEU A 4 27.23 47.00 6.81
C LEU A 4 26.64 46.31 8.05
N ALA A 5 25.34 46.01 8.01
CA ALA A 5 24.70 45.13 8.96
C ALA A 5 25.24 43.71 8.76
N GLN A 6 25.97 43.19 9.75
CA GLN A 6 26.34 41.78 9.83
C GLN A 6 25.07 40.97 10.09
N SER A 7 24.59 40.26 9.07
CA SER A 7 23.55 39.24 9.25
C SER A 7 24.20 38.03 9.94
N SER A 8 23.96 37.90 11.25
CA SER A 8 24.26 36.68 12.00
C SER A 8 23.40 35.55 11.45
N HIS A 9 23.98 34.66 10.66
CA HIS A 9 23.40 33.35 10.37
C HIS A 9 23.39 32.55 11.67
N THR A 10 22.28 32.63 12.41
CA THR A 10 21.96 31.63 13.42
C THR A 10 21.83 30.29 12.71
N ALA A 11 22.75 29.37 12.95
CA ALA A 11 22.63 27.99 12.53
C ALA A 11 21.29 27.46 13.04
N ALA A 12 20.29 27.36 12.14
CA ALA A 12 19.06 26.65 12.45
C ALA A 12 19.48 25.26 12.92
N SER A 13 19.06 24.84 14.12
CA SER A 13 19.34 23.52 14.62
C SER A 13 18.89 22.51 13.57
N MET A 14 19.84 21.91 12.84
CA MET A 14 19.51 20.91 11.83
C MET A 14 18.74 19.80 12.54
N GLN A 15 17.50 19.58 12.12
CA GLN A 15 16.79 18.39 12.59
C GLN A 15 17.61 17.16 12.22
N PRO A 16 17.72 16.18 13.12
CA PRO A 16 18.51 14.98 12.85
C PRO A 16 17.94 14.27 11.60
N ILE A 17 18.80 14.02 10.62
CA ILE A 17 18.47 13.23 9.44
C ILE A 17 18.31 11.77 9.90
N ILE A 18 17.11 11.22 9.76
CA ILE A 18 16.82 9.82 10.11
C ILE A 18 16.52 9.07 8.82
N THR A 19 17.37 8.11 8.48
CA THR A 19 17.11 7.21 7.34
C THR A 19 16.12 6.12 7.73
N VAL A 20 15.47 5.50 6.74
CA VAL A 20 14.59 4.35 6.99
C VAL A 20 15.33 3.21 7.69
N GLN A 21 16.60 2.94 7.35
CA GLN A 21 17.40 1.92 8.02
C GLN A 21 17.64 2.28 9.50
N GLN A 22 17.96 3.54 9.79
CA GLN A 22 18.13 4.01 11.16
C GLN A 22 16.82 3.90 11.95
N HIS A 23 15.69 4.30 11.36
CA HIS A 23 14.38 4.20 11.98
C HIS A 23 14.01 2.75 12.29
N ILE A 24 14.21 1.83 11.34
CA ILE A 24 13.96 0.39 11.53
C ILE A 24 14.80 -0.16 12.69
N LEU A 25 16.08 0.19 12.76
CA LEU A 25 16.96 -0.23 13.86
C LEU A 25 16.55 0.37 15.21
N GLN A 26 16.02 1.60 15.23
CA GLN A 26 15.48 2.22 16.44
C GLN A 26 14.21 1.53 16.91
N GLU A 27 13.29 1.19 16.00
CA GLU A 27 12.07 0.46 16.32
C GLU A 27 12.37 -0.98 16.76
N GLN A 28 13.37 -1.65 16.17
CA GLN A 28 13.80 -2.98 16.59
C GLN A 28 14.19 -3.02 18.08
N LYS A 29 14.87 -1.98 18.59
CA LYS A 29 15.28 -1.91 20.00
C LYS A 29 14.11 -1.91 21.00
N ARG A 30 12.88 -1.67 20.52
CA ARG A 30 11.67 -1.66 21.33
C ARG A 30 11.10 -3.06 21.55
N PHE A 31 11.59 -4.07 20.83
CA PHE A 31 11.13 -5.46 20.92
C PHE A 31 12.22 -6.35 21.52
N PRO A 32 12.12 -6.71 22.81
CA PRO A 32 13.04 -7.65 23.44
C PRO A 32 13.04 -8.99 22.69
N GLY A 33 14.20 -9.41 22.17
CA GLY A 33 14.34 -10.65 21.41
C GLY A 33 14.35 -10.52 19.88
N ALA A 34 14.28 -9.30 19.32
CA ALA A 34 14.39 -9.11 17.87
C ALA A 34 15.82 -9.38 17.36
N SER A 35 15.99 -10.43 16.55
CA SER A 35 17.28 -10.90 16.01
C SER A 35 17.92 -9.99 14.95
N GLY A 36 17.16 -9.05 14.39
CA GLY A 36 17.60 -8.18 13.28
C GLY A 36 17.26 -8.72 11.89
N GLU A 37 16.80 -9.97 11.77
CA GLU A 37 16.30 -10.57 10.52
C GLU A 37 15.23 -9.72 9.86
N PHE A 38 14.28 -9.21 10.66
CA PHE A 38 13.20 -8.37 10.17
C PHE A 38 13.73 -7.04 9.57
N SER A 39 14.76 -6.47 10.18
CA SER A 39 15.44 -5.26 9.69
C SER A 39 16.16 -5.53 8.36
N TRP A 40 16.80 -6.69 8.24
CA TRP A 40 17.43 -7.14 7.01
C TRP A 40 16.42 -7.38 5.89
N LEU A 41 15.26 -7.99 6.19
CA LEU A 41 14.16 -8.17 5.24
C LEU A 41 13.68 -6.83 4.68
N LEU A 42 13.36 -5.87 5.54
CA LEU A 42 12.91 -4.53 5.10
C LEU A 42 13.96 -3.81 4.25
N SER A 43 15.25 -4.05 4.49
CA SER A 43 16.31 -3.51 3.65
C SER A 43 16.20 -3.97 2.19
N GLY A 44 15.77 -5.22 1.95
CA GLY A 44 15.51 -5.77 0.61
C GLY A 44 14.41 -5.00 -0.13
N ILE A 45 13.30 -4.69 0.56
CA ILE A 45 12.20 -3.87 0.02
C ILE A 45 12.70 -2.47 -0.33
N THR A 46 13.46 -1.83 0.56
CA THR A 46 14.01 -0.49 0.30
C THR A 46 14.98 -0.46 -0.88
N MET A 47 15.71 -1.57 -1.13
CA MET A 47 16.61 -1.68 -2.27
C MET A 47 15.84 -1.87 -3.57
N ALA A 48 14.90 -2.82 -3.58
CA ALA A 48 14.05 -3.12 -4.73
C ALA A 48 13.29 -1.88 -5.22
N THR A 49 12.65 -1.17 -4.30
CA THR A 49 11.82 0.00 -4.62
C THR A 49 12.65 1.19 -5.12
N LYS A 50 13.92 1.33 -4.73
CA LYS A 50 14.85 2.29 -5.34
C LYS A 50 15.22 1.91 -6.78
N MET A 51 15.41 0.62 -7.06
CA MET A 51 15.68 0.14 -8.42
C MET A 51 14.47 0.35 -9.33
N ILE A 52 13.26 0.02 -8.85
CA ILE A 52 12.00 0.30 -9.55
C ILE A 52 11.84 1.80 -9.80
N GLN A 53 12.03 2.63 -8.78
CA GLN A 53 11.98 4.09 -8.91
C GLN A 53 12.93 4.61 -10.00
N ALA A 54 14.15 4.09 -10.07
CA ALA A 54 15.12 4.50 -11.08
C ALA A 54 14.71 4.13 -12.51
N GLN A 55 13.92 3.07 -12.70
CA GLN A 55 13.30 2.73 -13.99
C GLN A 55 12.08 3.60 -14.27
N VAL A 56 11.15 3.73 -13.33
CA VAL A 56 9.94 4.56 -13.47
C VAL A 56 10.31 5.98 -13.91
N ARG A 57 11.34 6.60 -13.31
CA ARG A 57 11.79 7.96 -13.66
C ARG A 57 12.37 8.12 -15.06
N ARG A 58 12.76 7.02 -15.70
CA ARG A 58 13.40 7.01 -17.01
C ARG A 58 12.64 6.14 -18.01
N ALA A 59 11.39 5.81 -17.73
CA ALA A 59 10.67 4.79 -18.49
C ALA A 59 10.57 5.14 -19.99
N GLY A 60 10.32 6.41 -20.31
CA GLY A 60 10.32 6.91 -21.70
C GLY A 60 11.70 6.94 -22.40
N LEU A 61 12.79 6.71 -21.67
CA LEU A 61 14.17 6.69 -22.20
C LEU A 61 14.76 5.27 -22.30
N SER A 62 14.21 4.31 -21.56
CA SER A 62 14.78 2.96 -21.42
C SER A 62 14.09 1.87 -22.25
N GLY A 63 13.06 2.22 -23.04
CA GLY A 63 12.30 1.24 -23.83
C GLY A 63 11.48 0.25 -22.98
N ILE A 64 11.32 0.55 -21.68
CA ILE A 64 10.59 -0.26 -20.69
C ILE A 64 9.07 -0.02 -20.72
N LEU A 65 8.61 0.92 -21.55
CA LEU A 65 7.18 1.18 -21.76
C LEU A 65 6.55 0.18 -22.73
N GLY A 66 5.23 0.04 -22.59
CA GLY A 66 4.39 -0.82 -23.41
C GLY A 66 4.29 -2.28 -22.95
N ALA A 67 3.44 -3.01 -23.65
CA ALA A 67 3.14 -4.41 -23.35
C ALA A 67 4.35 -5.32 -23.57
N GLN A 68 4.52 -6.30 -22.69
CA GLN A 68 5.44 -7.42 -22.87
C GLN A 68 4.87 -8.47 -23.85
N GLY A 69 3.57 -8.40 -24.14
CA GLY A 69 2.85 -9.26 -25.09
C GLY A 69 2.17 -10.47 -24.46
N GLU A 70 2.34 -10.68 -23.16
CA GLU A 70 1.69 -11.75 -22.39
C GLU A 70 0.52 -11.20 -21.56
N MET A 71 -0.47 -12.06 -21.27
CA MET A 71 -1.47 -11.77 -20.25
C MET A 71 -0.99 -12.33 -18.92
N ASN A 72 -1.11 -11.55 -17.85
CA ASN A 72 -0.83 -12.03 -16.52
C ASN A 72 -1.94 -13.00 -16.04
N VAL A 73 -1.75 -13.57 -14.85
CA VAL A 73 -2.66 -14.57 -14.26
C VAL A 73 -4.04 -14.00 -13.91
N GLN A 74 -4.19 -12.69 -14.02
CA GLN A 74 -5.42 -11.95 -13.81
C GLN A 74 -6.16 -11.63 -15.11
N GLY A 75 -5.62 -12.02 -16.26
CA GLY A 75 -6.16 -11.69 -17.59
C GLY A 75 -5.91 -10.24 -18.01
N GLU A 76 -4.94 -9.56 -17.40
CA GLU A 76 -4.54 -8.19 -17.72
C GLU A 76 -3.31 -8.20 -18.63
N VAL A 77 -3.20 -7.22 -19.54
CA VAL A 77 -2.03 -7.12 -20.45
C VAL A 77 -0.83 -6.63 -19.65
N GLN A 78 0.17 -7.49 -19.49
CA GLN A 78 1.33 -7.22 -18.65
C GLN A 78 2.27 -6.20 -19.31
N GLN A 79 2.68 -5.18 -18.58
CA GLN A 79 3.66 -4.19 -19.04
C GLN A 79 5.08 -4.67 -18.73
N LYS A 80 6.08 -4.23 -19.50
CA LYS A 80 7.48 -4.65 -19.23
C LYS A 80 7.97 -4.20 -17.86
N LEU A 81 7.47 -3.05 -17.40
CA LEU A 81 7.82 -2.51 -16.10
C LEU A 81 7.20 -3.32 -14.95
N ASP A 82 6.07 -3.99 -15.18
CA ASP A 82 5.48 -4.92 -14.21
C ASP A 82 6.41 -6.12 -14.01
N VAL A 83 6.85 -6.75 -15.12
CA VAL A 83 7.81 -7.86 -15.11
C VAL A 83 9.11 -7.46 -14.42
N TYR A 84 9.67 -6.32 -14.80
CA TYR A 84 10.90 -5.81 -14.17
C TYR A 84 10.72 -5.62 -12.65
N SER A 85 9.61 -5.00 -12.24
CA SER A 85 9.34 -4.71 -10.83
C SER A 85 9.18 -5.99 -10.02
N ASN A 86 8.49 -6.98 -10.59
CA ASN A 86 8.35 -8.31 -10.01
C ASN A 86 9.70 -9.02 -9.82
N GLU A 87 10.51 -9.09 -10.87
CA GLU A 87 11.84 -9.73 -10.83
C GLU A 87 12.76 -9.07 -9.82
N VAL A 88 12.77 -7.74 -9.75
CA VAL A 88 13.61 -6.97 -8.82
C VAL A 88 13.19 -7.22 -7.37
N LEU A 89 11.90 -7.21 -7.06
CA LEU A 89 11.39 -7.53 -5.72
C LEU A 89 11.70 -8.98 -5.36
N ALA A 90 11.38 -9.93 -6.24
CA ALA A 90 11.66 -11.35 -6.02
C ALA A 90 13.16 -11.60 -5.79
N HIS A 91 14.05 -11.01 -6.57
CA HIS A 91 15.49 -11.12 -6.39
C HIS A 91 15.96 -10.48 -5.07
N CYS A 92 15.51 -9.26 -4.80
CA CYS A 92 15.87 -8.53 -3.58
C CYS A 92 15.22 -9.10 -2.32
N LEU A 93 14.32 -10.06 -2.40
CA LEU A 93 13.74 -10.73 -1.24
C LEU A 93 14.26 -12.16 -1.11
N SER A 94 14.42 -12.89 -2.22
CA SER A 94 14.78 -14.32 -2.22
C SER A 94 16.16 -14.67 -1.68
N VAL A 95 17.08 -13.71 -1.54
CA VAL A 95 18.40 -13.96 -0.91
C VAL A 95 18.41 -13.66 0.60
N ARG A 96 17.23 -13.43 1.21
CA ARG A 96 17.08 -13.16 2.64
C ARG A 96 16.64 -14.45 3.31
N GLU A 97 17.56 -15.10 4.02
CA GLU A 97 17.36 -16.43 4.63
C GLU A 97 16.14 -16.52 5.56
N SER A 98 15.71 -15.38 6.10
CA SER A 98 14.53 -15.30 6.97
C SER A 98 13.20 -15.41 6.22
N ILE A 99 13.19 -15.34 4.89
CA ILE A 99 11.98 -15.44 4.07
C ILE A 99 11.86 -16.86 3.54
N GLY A 100 10.66 -17.46 3.65
CA GLY A 100 10.36 -18.79 3.10
C GLY A 100 9.41 -18.76 1.91
N VAL A 101 8.57 -17.72 1.82
CA VAL A 101 7.51 -17.64 0.80
C VAL A 101 7.43 -16.23 0.26
N LEU A 102 7.37 -16.11 -1.07
CA LEU A 102 7.02 -14.88 -1.77
C LEU A 102 5.73 -15.10 -2.57
N ALA A 103 4.83 -14.13 -2.55
CA ALA A 103 3.64 -14.11 -3.40
C ALA A 103 3.52 -12.75 -4.08
N SER A 104 3.28 -12.77 -5.38
CA SER A 104 3.19 -11.58 -6.22
C SER A 104 1.86 -11.57 -6.95
N GLU A 105 1.35 -10.37 -7.24
CA GLU A 105 0.23 -10.20 -8.17
C GLU A 105 0.51 -10.86 -9.54
N GLU A 106 1.78 -10.80 -9.97
CA GLU A 106 2.24 -11.21 -11.30
C GLU A 106 2.52 -12.71 -11.45
N ASN A 107 2.41 -13.49 -10.37
CA ASN A 107 2.75 -14.92 -10.34
C ASN A 107 1.54 -15.77 -9.96
N GLU A 108 1.28 -16.83 -10.72
CA GLU A 108 0.12 -17.73 -10.50
C GLU A 108 0.25 -18.52 -9.20
N GLN A 109 1.48 -18.86 -8.87
CA GLN A 109 1.83 -19.70 -7.73
C GLN A 109 2.84 -18.96 -6.86
N PRO A 110 2.77 -19.14 -5.54
CA PRO A 110 3.76 -18.56 -4.64
C PRO A 110 5.13 -19.20 -4.86
N MET A 111 6.18 -18.41 -4.67
CA MET A 111 7.56 -18.86 -4.78
C MET A 111 8.05 -19.32 -3.40
N LEU A 112 8.40 -20.60 -3.29
CA LEU A 112 9.16 -21.10 -2.15
C LEU A 112 10.62 -20.66 -2.29
N VAL A 113 11.09 -19.90 -1.32
CA VAL A 113 12.49 -19.47 -1.19
C VAL A 113 13.09 -20.13 0.05
N HIS A 114 14.37 -20.50 0.00
CA HIS A 114 15.04 -21.22 1.10
C HIS A 114 14.25 -22.46 1.61
N LYS A 115 13.75 -23.27 0.66
CA LYS A 115 12.92 -24.46 0.91
C LYS A 115 13.49 -25.35 2.03
N GLY A 116 12.63 -25.75 2.98
CA GLY A 116 13.02 -26.59 4.12
C GLY A 116 13.93 -25.92 5.17
N SER A 117 14.15 -24.60 5.10
CA SER A 117 14.99 -23.90 6.08
C SER A 117 14.21 -23.51 7.33
N GLU A 118 14.66 -23.96 8.51
CA GLU A 118 14.08 -23.50 9.79
C GLU A 118 14.38 -22.02 10.10
N ASN A 119 15.35 -21.42 9.40
CA ASN A 119 15.62 -19.98 9.52
C ASN A 119 14.56 -19.14 8.79
N ALA A 120 13.79 -19.76 7.87
CA ALA A 120 12.74 -19.08 7.13
C ALA A 120 11.48 -18.92 8.01
N ASN A 121 11.19 -17.67 8.37
CA ASN A 121 10.17 -17.31 9.34
C ASN A 121 9.10 -16.37 8.79
N TYR A 122 9.29 -15.82 7.58
CA TYR A 122 8.42 -14.80 7.01
C TYR A 122 7.92 -15.18 5.61
N ALA A 123 6.69 -14.78 5.32
CA ALA A 123 6.15 -14.68 3.98
C ALA A 123 6.01 -13.20 3.59
N VAL A 124 6.32 -12.86 2.34
CA VAL A 124 6.12 -11.50 1.80
C VAL A 124 5.19 -11.57 0.61
N VAL A 125 4.09 -10.81 0.68
CA VAL A 125 3.11 -10.67 -0.39
C VAL A 125 3.22 -9.26 -0.95
N PHE A 126 3.24 -9.08 -2.27
CA PHE A 126 3.42 -7.75 -2.86
C PHE A 126 2.67 -7.58 -4.18
N ASP A 127 2.21 -6.35 -4.43
CA ASP A 127 1.91 -5.87 -5.78
C ASP A 127 3.16 -5.12 -6.24
N PRO A 128 3.91 -5.65 -7.22
CA PRO A 128 5.15 -5.03 -7.65
C PRO A 128 4.92 -3.65 -8.27
N LEU A 129 3.79 -3.44 -8.95
CA LEU A 129 3.50 -2.19 -9.65
C LEU A 129 1.99 -1.87 -9.75
N ASP A 130 1.42 -1.33 -8.68
CA ASP A 130 0.04 -0.81 -8.65
C ASP A 130 -0.14 0.34 -9.65
N GLY A 131 -1.25 0.28 -10.38
CA GLY A 131 -1.64 1.28 -11.35
C GLY A 131 -0.87 1.18 -12.66
N SER A 132 -0.43 -0.02 -13.06
CA SER A 132 0.34 -0.25 -14.27
C SER A 132 -0.27 0.35 -15.55
N SER A 133 -1.60 0.43 -15.65
CA SER A 133 -2.30 1.10 -16.74
C SER A 133 -1.98 2.61 -16.89
N ASN A 134 -1.34 3.21 -15.88
CA ASN A 134 -0.99 4.63 -15.82
C ASN A 134 0.49 4.91 -16.14
N ILE A 135 1.30 3.88 -16.39
CA ILE A 135 2.74 4.01 -16.62
C ILE A 135 3.02 4.84 -17.88
N ASP A 136 2.37 4.50 -19.00
CA ASP A 136 2.61 5.13 -20.31
C ASP A 136 2.18 6.61 -20.37
N VAL A 137 1.34 7.04 -19.42
CA VAL A 137 0.81 8.42 -19.34
C VAL A 137 1.45 9.24 -18.21
N ASN A 138 2.53 8.73 -17.60
CA ASN A 138 3.31 9.44 -16.58
C ASN A 138 2.49 9.89 -15.37
N VAL A 139 1.47 9.11 -15.01
CA VAL A 139 0.69 9.28 -13.79
C VAL A 139 1.36 8.49 -12.65
N SER A 140 1.03 8.84 -11.40
CA SER A 140 1.60 8.17 -10.24
C SER A 140 1.20 6.70 -10.19
N VAL A 141 2.19 5.84 -9.94
CA VAL A 141 2.07 4.38 -9.74
C VAL A 141 2.71 4.01 -8.41
N GLY A 142 2.61 2.76 -7.98
CA GLY A 142 3.16 2.36 -6.68
C GLY A 142 3.57 0.91 -6.56
N THR A 143 4.11 0.53 -5.41
CA THR A 143 4.34 -0.86 -5.01
C THR A 143 3.67 -1.03 -3.66
N THR A 144 3.01 -2.15 -3.40
CA THR A 144 2.53 -2.50 -2.06
C THR A 144 3.24 -3.74 -1.55
N PHE A 145 3.31 -3.89 -0.23
CA PHE A 145 3.81 -5.11 0.37
C PHE A 145 3.16 -5.38 1.72
N SER A 146 3.06 -6.65 2.04
CA SER A 146 2.56 -7.21 3.29
C SER A 146 3.53 -8.28 3.77
N ILE A 147 3.82 -8.29 5.07
CA ILE A 147 4.72 -9.26 5.69
C ILE A 147 3.95 -10.03 6.75
N LEU A 148 3.96 -11.35 6.61
CA LEU A 148 3.36 -12.31 7.52
C LEU A 148 4.44 -13.15 8.18
N ARG A 149 4.20 -13.54 9.42
CA ARG A 149 5.02 -14.57 10.08
C ARG A 149 4.48 -15.95 9.72
N ARG A 150 5.38 -16.93 9.54
CA ARG A 150 5.02 -18.34 9.44
C ARG A 150 4.17 -18.73 10.66
N PRO A 151 2.95 -19.29 10.47
CA PRO A 151 2.17 -19.80 11.58
C PRO A 151 2.88 -20.93 12.31
N GLU A 152 2.68 -21.01 13.63
CA GLU A 152 3.19 -22.13 14.41
C GLU A 152 2.61 -23.46 13.90
N GLY A 153 3.48 -24.47 13.74
CA GLY A 153 3.09 -25.77 13.19
C GLY A 153 2.74 -25.75 11.69
N ALA A 154 3.02 -24.67 10.95
CA ALA A 154 3.02 -24.71 9.49
C ALA A 154 4.27 -25.45 8.98
N GLY A 155 4.06 -26.38 8.03
CA GLY A 155 5.15 -27.07 7.36
C GLY A 155 6.05 -26.08 6.64
N LEU A 156 7.36 -26.37 6.55
CA LEU A 156 8.33 -25.46 5.94
C LEU A 156 8.08 -25.23 4.45
N ASP A 157 7.43 -26.18 3.79
CA ASP A 157 7.17 -26.20 2.35
C ASP A 157 5.67 -26.09 2.02
N ASP A 158 4.89 -25.47 2.91
CA ASP A 158 3.44 -25.28 2.78
C ASP A 158 3.11 -23.79 2.56
N PRO A 159 3.33 -23.25 1.34
CA PRO A 159 3.20 -21.81 1.11
C PRO A 159 1.77 -21.32 1.31
N GLU A 160 0.76 -22.16 1.05
CA GLU A 160 -0.64 -21.80 1.23
C GLU A 160 -0.95 -21.52 2.70
N LYS A 161 -0.53 -22.39 3.63
CA LYS A 161 -0.71 -22.16 5.07
C LYS A 161 0.06 -20.95 5.59
N TRP A 162 1.18 -20.58 4.97
CA TRP A 162 1.91 -19.37 5.33
C TRP A 162 1.19 -18.10 4.84
N LEU A 163 0.52 -18.18 3.69
CA LEU A 163 -0.06 -17.02 3.02
C LEU A 163 -1.52 -16.76 3.41
N LEU A 164 -2.38 -17.78 3.48
CA LEU A 164 -3.83 -17.63 3.68
C LEU A 164 -4.17 -17.32 5.14
N GLN A 165 -3.66 -16.20 5.63
CA GLN A 165 -3.90 -15.63 6.95
C GLN A 165 -4.71 -14.34 6.83
N PRO A 166 -5.62 -14.06 7.77
CA PRO A 166 -6.33 -12.78 7.77
C PRO A 166 -5.35 -11.62 7.91
N GLY A 167 -5.69 -10.47 7.31
CA GLY A 167 -4.83 -9.28 7.30
C GLY A 167 -4.44 -8.78 8.70
N SER A 168 -5.21 -9.11 9.74
CA SER A 168 -4.88 -8.84 11.15
C SER A 168 -3.63 -9.57 11.66
N LYS A 169 -3.11 -10.56 10.92
CA LYS A 169 -1.85 -11.28 11.21
C LYS A 169 -0.62 -10.64 10.59
N GLN A 170 -0.79 -9.58 9.78
CA GLN A 170 0.33 -8.81 9.24
C GLN A 170 1.19 -8.28 10.39
N ILE A 171 2.49 -8.57 10.35
CA ILE A 171 3.46 -8.01 11.29
C ILE A 171 4.01 -6.67 10.78
N ALA A 172 3.91 -6.45 9.47
CA ALA A 172 4.16 -5.18 8.83
C ALA A 172 3.50 -5.11 7.47
N ALA A 173 3.25 -3.89 7.02
CA ALA A 173 2.82 -3.60 5.67
C ALA A 173 3.32 -2.22 5.26
N GLY A 174 3.30 -1.97 3.96
CA GLY A 174 3.68 -0.68 3.41
C GLY A 174 3.33 -0.53 1.95
N TYR A 175 3.56 0.67 1.45
CA TYR A 175 3.55 0.96 0.04
C TYR A 175 4.63 1.97 -0.32
N VAL A 176 4.99 2.03 -1.59
CA VAL A 176 5.80 3.08 -2.19
C VAL A 176 4.98 3.79 -3.25
N VAL A 177 4.89 5.12 -3.19
CA VAL A 177 4.31 5.95 -4.25
C VAL A 177 5.46 6.46 -5.13
N TYR A 178 5.41 6.19 -6.43
CA TYR A 178 6.30 6.76 -7.44
C TYR A 178 5.62 7.97 -8.10
N GLY A 179 5.46 9.06 -7.34
CA GLY A 179 4.69 10.25 -7.73
C GLY A 179 5.54 11.41 -8.23
N SER A 180 5.30 12.64 -7.78
CA SER A 180 6.23 13.77 -8.02
C SER A 180 7.56 13.60 -7.28
N SER A 181 7.50 12.99 -6.10
CA SER A 181 8.64 12.41 -5.37
C SER A 181 8.37 10.93 -5.13
N THR A 182 9.36 10.20 -4.61
CA THR A 182 9.17 8.80 -4.22
C THR A 182 9.07 8.69 -2.72
N ILE A 183 7.94 8.15 -2.23
CA ILE A 183 7.64 8.08 -0.80
C ILE A 183 7.35 6.63 -0.42
N LEU A 184 8.14 6.08 0.51
CA LEU A 184 7.85 4.83 1.19
C LEU A 184 7.02 5.13 2.44
N VAL A 185 5.87 4.49 2.60
CA VAL A 185 5.04 4.53 3.80
C VAL A 185 4.93 3.12 4.35
N TYR A 186 5.23 2.92 5.63
CA TYR A 186 5.11 1.59 6.24
C TYR A 186 4.70 1.65 7.71
N SER A 187 4.26 0.51 8.23
CA SER A 187 3.99 0.27 9.65
C SER A 187 4.44 -1.13 10.05
N VAL A 188 4.82 -1.27 11.32
CA VAL A 188 5.09 -2.54 12.02
C VAL A 188 4.12 -2.75 13.20
N GLY A 189 2.94 -2.12 13.13
CA GLY A 189 1.94 -2.15 14.21
C GLY A 189 2.14 -1.08 15.29
N ASN A 190 3.06 -0.13 15.08
CA ASN A 190 3.35 0.95 16.00
C ASN A 190 3.40 2.30 15.27
N GLY A 191 2.22 2.72 14.79
CA GLY A 191 2.08 3.93 13.99
C GLY A 191 2.55 3.75 12.55
N VAL A 192 2.35 4.80 11.76
CA VAL A 192 2.61 4.80 10.32
C VAL A 192 3.65 5.86 10.01
N HIS A 193 4.67 5.54 9.23
CA HIS A 193 5.79 6.45 8.98
C HIS A 193 6.06 6.57 7.49
N GLY A 194 6.23 7.80 7.01
CA GLY A 194 6.55 8.11 5.62
C GLY A 194 7.97 8.63 5.45
N PHE A 195 8.66 8.12 4.43
CA PHE A 195 10.04 8.45 4.09
C PHE A 195 10.12 8.87 2.63
N THR A 196 10.73 10.01 2.38
CA THR A 196 10.96 10.51 1.02
C THR A 196 12.34 10.09 0.55
N LEU A 197 12.43 9.51 -0.65
CA LEU A 197 13.70 9.18 -1.27
C LEU A 197 14.42 10.48 -1.68
N ASP A 198 15.63 10.67 -1.19
CA ASP A 198 16.59 11.61 -1.76
C ASP A 198 17.42 10.88 -2.82
N PRO A 199 17.22 11.18 -4.12
CA PRO A 199 17.96 10.51 -5.20
C PRO A 199 19.45 10.86 -5.21
N SER A 200 19.87 11.98 -4.63
CA SER A 200 21.27 12.43 -4.64
C SER A 200 22.17 11.56 -3.77
N ILE A 201 21.60 10.98 -2.71
CA ILE A 201 22.30 10.08 -1.78
C ILE A 201 21.74 8.66 -1.78
N GLY A 202 20.65 8.41 -2.51
CA GLY A 202 20.02 7.09 -2.62
C GLY A 202 19.41 6.57 -1.31
N ALA A 203 18.92 7.47 -0.45
CA ALA A 203 18.40 7.13 0.88
C ALA A 203 16.96 7.64 1.09
N PHE A 204 16.13 6.80 1.69
CA PHE A 204 14.82 7.20 2.20
C PHE A 204 14.99 7.93 3.54
N ILE A 205 14.59 9.19 3.60
CA ILE A 205 14.70 10.06 4.77
C ILE A 205 13.31 10.26 5.37
N LEU A 206 13.20 10.13 6.70
CA LEU A 206 11.95 10.35 7.42
C LEU A 206 11.41 11.75 7.13
N SER A 207 10.23 11.82 6.53
CA SER A 207 9.57 13.07 6.15
C SER A 207 8.19 13.22 6.79
N HIS A 208 7.57 12.11 7.20
CA HIS A 208 6.24 12.07 7.80
C HIS A 208 6.24 11.12 9.02
N PRO A 209 6.70 11.58 10.20
CA PRO A 209 6.69 10.76 11.41
C PRO A 209 5.26 10.55 11.93
N ASN A 210 4.92 9.31 12.28
CA ASN A 210 3.67 8.93 12.95
C ASN A 210 2.41 9.56 12.33
N ILE A 211 2.21 9.32 11.04
CA ILE A 211 1.06 9.77 10.26
C ILE A 211 -0.23 9.41 11.00
N LYS A 212 -1.09 10.41 11.20
CA LYS A 212 -2.46 10.26 11.69
C LYS A 212 -3.42 10.73 10.63
N MET A 213 -4.36 9.87 10.28
CA MET A 213 -5.40 10.19 9.32
C MET A 213 -6.35 11.20 9.97
N PRO A 214 -6.74 12.28 9.27
CA PRO A 214 -7.77 13.18 9.76
C PRO A 214 -9.09 12.44 10.02
N ASP A 215 -9.85 12.86 11.02
CA ASP A 215 -11.14 12.24 11.35
C ASP A 215 -12.22 12.46 10.29
N GLN A 216 -12.06 13.51 9.49
CA GLN A 216 -12.87 13.84 8.34
C GLN A 216 -11.99 14.53 7.29
N GLY A 217 -12.21 14.24 6.00
CA GLY A 217 -11.52 14.94 4.91
C GLY A 217 -12.46 15.71 3.99
N PRO A 218 -11.90 16.38 2.96
CA PRO A 218 -12.68 17.13 1.99
C PRO A 218 -12.87 16.40 0.65
N TYR A 219 -12.36 15.17 0.51
CA TYR A 219 -12.31 14.47 -0.77
C TYR A 219 -13.00 13.11 -0.72
N TYR A 220 -13.61 12.73 -1.85
CA TYR A 220 -13.95 11.34 -2.13
C TYR A 220 -13.27 10.88 -3.42
N SER A 221 -12.95 9.59 -3.49
CA SER A 221 -12.23 8.99 -4.59
C SER A 221 -12.90 7.72 -5.04
N VAL A 222 -13.49 7.74 -6.24
CA VAL A 222 -14.18 6.61 -6.86
C VAL A 222 -14.23 6.84 -8.36
N ASN A 223 -14.21 5.76 -9.15
CA ASN A 223 -14.49 5.85 -10.58
C ASN A 223 -16.00 6.02 -10.80
N GLU A 224 -16.48 7.25 -10.94
CA GLU A 224 -17.91 7.55 -11.11
C GLU A 224 -18.48 7.03 -12.45
N ALA A 225 -17.65 6.63 -13.43
CA ALA A 225 -18.13 6.05 -14.67
C ALA A 225 -18.89 4.72 -14.45
N TYR A 226 -18.71 4.08 -13.30
CA TYR A 226 -19.38 2.83 -12.94
C TYR A 226 -20.57 3.01 -11.98
N LEU A 227 -21.01 4.25 -11.70
CA LEU A 227 -22.09 4.52 -10.74
C LEU A 227 -23.35 3.68 -10.98
N ASP A 228 -23.75 3.52 -12.23
CA ASP A 228 -24.96 2.78 -12.62
C ASP A 228 -24.82 1.26 -12.44
N THR A 229 -23.58 0.77 -12.32
CA THR A 229 -23.25 -0.66 -12.11
C THR A 229 -22.93 -0.98 -10.65
N PHE A 230 -22.84 0.03 -9.79
CA PHE A 230 -22.60 -0.19 -8.37
C PHE A 230 -23.87 -0.72 -7.69
N PRO A 231 -23.73 -1.52 -6.63
CA PRO A 231 -24.84 -1.72 -5.71
C PRO A 231 -25.35 -0.36 -5.21
N ALA A 232 -26.68 -0.18 -5.17
CA ALA A 232 -27.33 1.10 -4.89
C ALA A 232 -26.73 1.87 -3.69
N ARG A 233 -26.35 1.15 -2.63
CA ARG A 233 -25.71 1.71 -1.42
C ARG A 233 -24.49 2.58 -1.70
N TYR A 234 -23.67 2.22 -2.69
CA TYR A 234 -22.47 2.97 -3.04
C TYR A 234 -22.81 4.25 -3.81
N GLY A 235 -23.73 4.16 -4.79
CA GLY A 235 -24.18 5.32 -5.56
C GLY A 235 -24.88 6.36 -4.67
N GLU A 236 -25.76 5.90 -3.79
CA GLU A 236 -26.44 6.74 -2.79
C GLU A 236 -25.42 7.40 -1.83
N TYR A 237 -24.39 6.67 -1.38
CA TYR A 237 -23.33 7.25 -0.55
C TYR A 237 -22.52 8.33 -1.29
N VAL A 238 -22.17 8.12 -2.56
CA VAL A 238 -21.51 9.16 -3.37
C VAL A 238 -22.41 10.41 -3.49
N GLN A 239 -23.71 10.23 -3.68
CA GLN A 239 -24.66 11.35 -3.70
C GLN A 239 -24.69 12.11 -2.35
N ARG A 240 -24.60 11.40 -1.22
CA ARG A 240 -24.53 12.02 0.12
C ARG A 240 -23.28 12.87 0.31
N LEU A 241 -22.12 12.37 -0.11
CA LEU A 241 -20.86 13.13 -0.06
C LEU A 241 -20.95 14.42 -0.90
N ARG A 242 -21.60 14.34 -2.06
CA ARG A 242 -21.82 15.49 -2.96
C ARG A 242 -22.84 16.50 -2.43
N SER A 243 -23.89 16.04 -1.72
CA SER A 243 -24.92 16.92 -1.16
C SER A 243 -24.40 17.75 0.02
N GLY A 244 -23.41 17.22 0.72
CA GLY A 244 -22.76 17.85 1.86
C GLY A 244 -23.44 17.58 3.20
N VAL A 245 -24.21 16.49 3.29
CA VAL A 245 -24.90 16.04 4.50
C VAL A 245 -23.97 15.82 5.70
N LEU A 246 -22.68 15.56 5.45
CA LEU A 246 -21.64 15.45 6.49
C LEU A 246 -21.05 16.81 6.92
N GLY A 247 -21.77 17.91 6.68
CA GLY A 247 -21.36 19.25 7.08
C GLY A 247 -20.40 19.95 6.12
N LYS A 248 -20.05 19.32 4.99
CA LYS A 248 -19.26 19.92 3.89
C LYS A 248 -19.52 19.22 2.57
N LYS A 249 -19.43 19.94 1.46
CA LYS A 249 -19.46 19.35 0.11
C LYS A 249 -18.08 18.81 -0.25
N TYR A 250 -18.00 17.53 -0.60
CA TYR A 250 -16.74 16.88 -0.91
C TYR A 250 -16.35 17.14 -2.37
N ALA A 251 -15.05 17.30 -2.62
CA ALA A 251 -14.49 17.36 -3.97
C ALA A 251 -14.11 15.96 -4.46
N SER A 252 -14.46 15.65 -5.71
CA SER A 252 -14.03 14.42 -6.37
C SER A 252 -12.53 14.46 -6.69
N ARG A 253 -11.82 13.38 -6.40
CA ARG A 253 -10.44 13.14 -6.82
C ARG A 253 -10.30 11.66 -7.15
N TYR A 254 -9.94 11.31 -8.36
CA TYR A 254 -9.65 9.92 -8.73
C TYR A 254 -8.45 9.92 -9.66
N ILE A 255 -7.29 9.46 -9.17
CA ILE A 255 -6.03 9.40 -9.92
C ILE A 255 -6.04 8.16 -10.82
N GLY A 256 -6.64 7.06 -10.35
CA GLY A 256 -6.69 5.80 -11.09
C GLY A 256 -5.54 4.83 -10.77
N SER A 257 -4.72 5.15 -9.76
CA SER A 257 -3.81 4.21 -9.06
C SER A 257 -4.26 4.15 -7.61
N MET A 258 -4.49 2.95 -7.08
CA MET A 258 -4.98 2.77 -5.71
C MET A 258 -3.99 3.41 -4.73
N VAL A 259 -2.70 3.13 -4.87
CA VAL A 259 -1.66 3.62 -3.97
C VAL A 259 -1.61 5.15 -3.96
N ALA A 260 -1.76 5.80 -5.11
CA ALA A 260 -1.78 7.26 -5.20
C ALA A 260 -3.05 7.88 -4.56
N ASP A 261 -4.21 7.29 -4.81
CA ASP A 261 -5.48 7.78 -4.26
C ASP A 261 -5.57 7.56 -2.74
N VAL A 262 -5.11 6.40 -2.25
CA VAL A 262 -5.02 6.09 -0.83
C VAL A 262 -3.98 6.96 -0.14
N HIS A 263 -2.82 7.22 -0.74
CA HIS A 263 -1.81 8.10 -0.13
C HIS A 263 -2.36 9.51 0.13
N ARG A 264 -3.09 10.08 -0.84
CA ARG A 264 -3.79 11.36 -0.64
C ARG A 264 -4.83 11.25 0.48
N THR A 265 -5.63 10.19 0.47
CA THR A 265 -6.69 9.95 1.46
C THR A 265 -6.10 9.83 2.87
N LEU A 266 -4.98 9.13 3.03
CA LEU A 266 -4.25 9.00 4.30
C LEU A 266 -3.80 10.34 4.87
N LEU A 267 -3.26 11.23 4.02
CA LEU A 267 -2.71 12.52 4.45
C LEU A 267 -3.72 13.65 4.58
N LYS A 268 -4.78 13.65 3.76
CA LYS A 268 -5.78 14.74 3.70
C LYS A 268 -7.13 14.35 4.28
N GLY A 269 -7.30 13.09 4.66
CA GLY A 269 -8.57 12.50 5.04
C GLY A 269 -9.51 12.35 3.84
N GLY A 270 -10.69 11.82 4.13
CA GLY A 270 -11.74 11.58 3.16
C GLY A 270 -11.95 10.09 2.96
N VAL A 271 -12.45 9.70 1.79
CA VAL A 271 -12.77 8.30 1.52
C VAL A 271 -12.36 7.87 0.11
N PHE A 272 -11.76 6.68 0.01
CA PHE A 272 -11.52 5.96 -1.22
C PHE A 272 -12.51 4.79 -1.31
N LEU A 273 -13.12 4.63 -2.48
CA LEU A 273 -14.05 3.55 -2.78
C LEU A 273 -13.62 2.83 -4.05
N TYR A 274 -13.58 1.51 -3.95
CA TYR A 274 -13.53 0.58 -5.06
C TYR A 274 -14.67 -0.45 -4.89
N PRO A 275 -15.92 -0.07 -5.25
CA PRO A 275 -17.08 -0.95 -5.10
C PRO A 275 -17.00 -2.18 -6.02
N PRO A 276 -17.82 -3.21 -5.78
CA PRO A 276 -18.08 -4.20 -6.81
C PRO A 276 -18.88 -3.56 -7.96
N THR A 277 -18.73 -4.12 -9.15
CA THR A 277 -19.47 -3.75 -10.37
C THR A 277 -20.08 -5.00 -10.99
N ASP A 278 -20.96 -4.84 -11.99
CA ASP A 278 -21.54 -5.99 -12.71
C ASP A 278 -20.48 -6.93 -13.32
N SER A 279 -19.39 -6.36 -13.85
CA SER A 279 -18.28 -7.14 -14.41
C SER A 279 -17.33 -7.71 -13.34
N HIS A 280 -17.36 -7.15 -12.13
CA HIS A 280 -16.49 -7.52 -11.01
C HIS A 280 -17.31 -7.59 -9.71
N PRO A 281 -18.19 -8.59 -9.56
CA PRO A 281 -19.14 -8.66 -8.45
C PRO A 281 -18.44 -8.84 -7.08
N SER A 282 -17.23 -9.40 -7.07
CA SER A 282 -16.37 -9.52 -5.87
C SER A 282 -15.37 -8.37 -5.72
N GLY A 283 -15.54 -7.27 -6.46
CA GLY A 283 -14.56 -6.19 -6.56
C GLY A 283 -13.41 -6.51 -7.51
N LYS A 284 -12.58 -5.50 -7.82
CA LYS A 284 -11.42 -5.66 -8.72
C LYS A 284 -10.10 -5.83 -7.95
N LEU A 285 -9.93 -5.11 -6.84
CA LEU A 285 -8.71 -5.16 -6.03
C LEU A 285 -8.56 -6.53 -5.39
N ARG A 286 -7.32 -6.94 -5.10
CA ARG A 286 -6.98 -8.21 -4.47
C ARG A 286 -6.76 -8.03 -2.98
N LEU A 287 -7.30 -8.98 -2.22
CA LEU A 287 -7.30 -8.93 -0.78
C LEU A 287 -5.86 -8.93 -0.23
N MET A 288 -5.01 -9.82 -0.73
CA MET A 288 -3.72 -10.14 -0.12
C MET A 288 -2.67 -9.06 -0.28
N TYR A 289 -2.50 -8.54 -1.50
CA TYR A 289 -1.45 -7.60 -1.83
C TYR A 289 -1.94 -6.17 -2.09
N GLU A 290 -3.25 -5.92 -2.25
CA GLU A 290 -3.76 -4.53 -2.37
C GLU A 290 -4.53 -4.11 -1.11
N ALA A 291 -5.61 -4.79 -0.76
CA ALA A 291 -6.51 -4.34 0.30
C ALA A 291 -5.92 -4.49 1.71
N ASN A 292 -5.36 -5.66 2.05
CA ASN A 292 -4.78 -5.94 3.37
C ASN A 292 -3.65 -4.98 3.78
N PRO A 293 -2.63 -4.70 2.93
CA PRO A 293 -1.56 -3.78 3.34
C PRO A 293 -2.06 -2.35 3.51
N ILE A 294 -3.00 -1.90 2.66
CA ILE A 294 -3.62 -0.58 2.80
C ILE A 294 -4.47 -0.49 4.08
N ALA A 295 -5.31 -1.50 4.34
CA ALA A 295 -6.13 -1.58 5.53
C ALA A 295 -5.30 -1.52 6.81
N PHE A 296 -4.18 -2.25 6.86
CA PHE A 296 -3.27 -2.24 8.01
C PHE A 296 -2.73 -0.85 8.29
N LEU A 297 -2.28 -0.14 7.24
CA LEU A 297 -1.76 1.22 7.38
C LEU A 297 -2.85 2.21 7.80
N VAL A 298 -4.03 2.15 7.19
CA VAL A 298 -5.10 3.09 7.48
C VAL A 298 -5.61 2.93 8.91
N GLU A 299 -5.80 1.71 9.39
CA GLU A 299 -6.19 1.47 10.78
C GLU A 299 -5.11 1.90 11.78
N GLN A 300 -3.83 1.65 11.48
CA GLN A 300 -2.71 2.16 12.30
C GLN A 300 -2.63 3.69 12.34
N ALA A 301 -3.11 4.37 11.29
CA ALA A 301 -3.24 5.82 11.23
C ALA A 301 -4.54 6.34 11.87
N GLY A 302 -5.43 5.46 12.34
CA GLY A 302 -6.69 5.81 13.00
C GLY A 302 -7.90 5.95 12.07
N GLY A 303 -7.81 5.50 10.83
CA GLY A 303 -8.94 5.36 9.90
C GLY A 303 -9.63 4.00 9.99
N THR A 304 -10.50 3.72 9.02
CA THR A 304 -11.28 2.48 8.93
C THR A 304 -11.23 1.92 7.50
N SER A 305 -11.27 0.58 7.38
CA SER A 305 -11.27 -0.15 6.10
C SER A 305 -12.22 -1.35 6.11
N ILE A 306 -13.14 -1.41 5.14
CA ILE A 306 -14.16 -2.47 5.00
C ILE A 306 -14.31 -2.93 3.54
N ASP A 307 -14.82 -4.14 3.32
CA ASP A 307 -15.19 -4.68 1.98
C ASP A 307 -16.57 -4.20 1.49
N GLY A 308 -17.17 -3.26 2.22
CA GLY A 308 -18.56 -2.84 2.10
C GLY A 308 -19.44 -3.34 3.24
N GLU A 309 -18.99 -4.32 4.01
CA GLU A 309 -19.70 -4.83 5.19
C GLU A 309 -18.76 -5.31 6.30
N ARG A 310 -17.74 -6.10 5.97
CA ARG A 310 -16.78 -6.69 6.90
C ARG A 310 -15.50 -5.87 6.92
N ARG A 311 -14.85 -5.82 8.09
CA ARG A 311 -13.50 -5.26 8.23
C ARG A 311 -12.50 -6.06 7.39
N ILE A 312 -11.72 -5.38 6.55
CA ILE A 312 -10.78 -6.01 5.61
C ILE A 312 -9.81 -6.96 6.33
N LEU A 313 -9.24 -6.52 7.46
CA LEU A 313 -8.24 -7.28 8.20
C LEU A 313 -8.77 -8.55 8.88
N ASP A 314 -10.09 -8.72 8.95
CA ASP A 314 -10.72 -9.90 9.57
C ASP A 314 -11.15 -10.95 8.53
N ILE A 315 -11.03 -10.64 7.23
CA ILE A 315 -11.35 -11.59 6.16
C ILE A 315 -10.25 -12.66 6.11
N VAL A 316 -10.63 -13.93 6.28
CA VAL A 316 -9.75 -15.08 6.05
C VAL A 316 -9.68 -15.33 4.53
N PRO A 317 -8.50 -15.27 3.91
CA PRO A 317 -8.36 -15.47 2.47
C PRO A 317 -8.65 -16.92 2.06
N GLU A 318 -9.40 -17.10 0.98
CA GLU A 318 -9.68 -18.40 0.35
C GLU A 318 -8.67 -18.73 -0.75
N SER A 319 -8.00 -17.73 -1.31
CA SER A 319 -6.93 -17.89 -2.30
C SER A 319 -6.00 -16.68 -2.29
N ILE A 320 -4.78 -16.86 -2.80
CA ILE A 320 -3.78 -15.79 -2.86
C ILE A 320 -4.22 -14.61 -3.77
N HIS A 321 -5.06 -14.89 -4.77
CA HIS A 321 -5.56 -13.92 -5.75
C HIS A 321 -7.01 -13.50 -5.49
N GLN A 322 -7.55 -13.79 -4.29
CA GLN A 322 -8.92 -13.44 -3.95
C GLN A 322 -9.15 -11.94 -4.13
N ARG A 323 -10.21 -11.58 -4.86
CA ARG A 323 -10.65 -10.19 -5.02
C ARG A 323 -11.58 -9.75 -3.90
N THR A 324 -11.57 -8.45 -3.63
CA THR A 324 -12.42 -7.81 -2.63
C THR A 324 -12.79 -6.38 -3.06
N PRO A 325 -14.00 -5.90 -2.77
CA PRO A 325 -14.26 -4.47 -2.79
C PRO A 325 -13.49 -3.77 -1.66
N LEU A 326 -13.31 -2.46 -1.76
CA LEU A 326 -12.62 -1.70 -0.73
C LEU A 326 -13.28 -0.35 -0.49
N VAL A 327 -13.62 -0.06 0.76
CA VAL A 327 -13.94 1.28 1.25
C VAL A 327 -12.99 1.60 2.38
N VAL A 328 -12.18 2.63 2.20
CA VAL A 328 -11.13 2.98 3.17
C VAL A 328 -11.04 4.49 3.33
N GLY A 329 -10.89 4.96 4.56
CA GLY A 329 -11.00 6.38 4.81
C GLY A 329 -11.00 6.81 6.27
N SER A 330 -11.26 8.09 6.42
CA SER A 330 -11.47 8.80 7.67
C SER A 330 -12.69 8.28 8.43
N ARG A 331 -12.64 8.35 9.77
CA ARG A 331 -13.64 7.74 10.66
C ARG A 331 -15.06 8.28 10.45
N ILE A 332 -15.22 9.57 10.18
CA ILE A 332 -16.55 10.18 10.00
C ILE A 332 -17.21 9.69 8.70
N GLU A 333 -16.45 9.62 7.61
CA GLU A 333 -16.91 9.10 6.31
C GLU A 333 -17.30 7.62 6.44
N LEU A 334 -16.44 6.80 7.04
CA LEU A 334 -16.71 5.36 7.17
C LEU A 334 -17.89 5.08 8.11
N ALA A 335 -18.03 5.83 9.21
CA ALA A 335 -19.19 5.72 10.08
C ALA A 335 -20.51 6.09 9.38
N ASP A 336 -20.52 7.08 8.48
CA ASP A 336 -21.71 7.39 7.67
C ASP A 336 -22.01 6.26 6.68
N PHE A 337 -21.00 5.74 6.00
CA PHE A 337 -21.16 4.60 5.09
C PHE A 337 -21.76 3.39 5.83
N GLU A 338 -21.19 2.96 6.95
CA GLU A 338 -21.66 1.82 7.74
C GLU A 338 -23.11 1.99 8.23
N ARG A 339 -23.47 3.18 8.74
CA ARG A 339 -24.84 3.48 9.21
C ARG A 339 -25.86 3.46 8.08
N PHE A 340 -25.46 3.97 6.93
CA PHE A 340 -26.31 4.02 5.76
C PHE A 340 -26.55 2.61 5.18
N VAL A 341 -25.53 1.76 5.21
CA VAL A 341 -25.61 0.37 4.77
C VAL A 341 -26.38 -0.53 5.75
N SER A 342 -26.33 -0.24 7.06
CA SER A 342 -27.02 -1.02 8.10
C SER A 342 -28.52 -0.69 8.23
N SER A 343 -29.02 0.34 7.54
CA SER A 343 -30.43 0.76 7.62
C SER A 343 -31.27 -0.06 6.64
N PRO A 344 -32.32 -0.79 7.07
CA PRO A 344 -33.17 -1.53 6.16
C PRO A 344 -33.85 -0.57 5.18
N LYS A 345 -33.89 -0.93 3.89
CA LYS A 345 -34.66 -0.20 2.87
C LYS A 345 -36.05 0.10 3.43
N ARG A 346 -36.39 1.39 3.59
CA ARG A 346 -37.80 1.78 3.73
C ARG A 346 -38.49 1.31 2.45
N LYS A 347 -39.36 0.31 2.60
CA LYS A 347 -40.18 -0.25 1.52
C LYS A 347 -41.03 0.82 0.85
#